data_AF-A0AAJ1TSZ0-F1
#
_entry.id   AF-A0AAJ1TSZ0-F1
#
_cell.length_a   1.000
_cell.length_b   1.000
_cell.length_c   1.000
_cell.angle_alpha   90.00
_cell.angle_beta   90.00
_cell.angle_gamma   90.00
#
_symmetry.space_group_name_H-M   'P 1'
#
loop_
_entity.id
_entity.type
_entity.pdbx_description
1 polymer ?
#
loop_
_entity_poly.entity_id
_entity_poly.type
_entity_poly.pdbx_seq_one_letter_code
_entity_poly.pdbx_strand_id
1 'polypeptide(L)'
;MTPAEIEAKVRGAHAEALGNRLMQRRRSSRIDDLVRDARLYGREAGADFARTHLGRLVDEAVGVAGCREGALELALHGSGHAALEGLAQALRDLTGLEVEVDGTTVRLSWA
;
A
#
# COMPACT_ATOMS: atom_id res chain seq x y z
N MET A 1 5.18 11.39 10.11
CA MET A 1 4.23 10.41 10.67
C MET A 1 5.01 9.17 11.05
N THR A 2 4.73 8.63 12.22
CA THR A 2 5.23 7.34 12.70
C THR A 2 4.43 6.20 12.07
N PRO A 3 4.94 4.95 12.09
CA PRO A 3 4.19 3.79 11.62
C PRO A 3 2.83 3.65 12.31
N ALA A 4 2.77 3.84 13.64
CA ALA A 4 1.51 3.78 14.40
C ALA A 4 0.49 4.84 13.96
N GLU A 5 0.95 6.05 13.62
CA GLU A 5 0.07 7.09 13.09
C GLU A 5 -0.46 6.75 11.69
N ILE A 6 0.35 6.10 10.84
CA ILE A 6 -0.06 5.63 9.52
C ILE A 6 -1.13 4.54 9.66
N GLU A 7 -0.84 3.50 10.44
CA GLU A 7 -1.75 2.39 10.71
C GLU A 7 -3.09 2.92 11.24
N ALA A 8 -3.07 3.77 12.27
CA ALA A 8 -4.27 4.35 12.86
C ALA A 8 -5.07 5.18 11.85
N LYS A 9 -4.39 5.95 10.99
CA LYS A 9 -5.04 6.76 9.94
C LYS A 9 -5.75 5.88 8.91
N VAL A 10 -5.10 4.82 8.44
CA VAL A 10 -5.66 3.90 7.43
C VAL A 10 -6.83 3.11 8.03
N ARG A 11 -6.64 2.51 9.21
CA ARG A 11 -7.72 1.76 9.90
C ARG A 11 -8.90 2.67 10.28
N GLY A 12 -8.63 3.90 10.71
CA GLY A 12 -9.66 4.89 11.03
C GLY A 12 -10.52 5.23 9.81
N ALA A 13 -9.89 5.44 8.65
CA ALA A 13 -10.61 5.67 7.40
C ALA A 13 -11.49 4.47 7.00
N HIS A 14 -10.98 3.24 7.16
CA HIS A 14 -11.74 2.02 6.90
C HIS A 14 -12.95 1.88 7.84
N ALA A 15 -12.76 2.09 9.14
CA ALA A 15 -13.83 2.02 10.14
C ALA A 15 -14.92 3.08 9.89
N GLU A 16 -14.55 4.31 9.54
CA GLU A 16 -15.50 5.37 9.18
C GLU A 16 -16.30 5.00 7.92
N ALA A 17 -15.63 4.46 6.91
CA ALA A 17 -16.27 4.03 5.67
C ALA A 17 -17.26 2.88 5.87
N LEU A 18 -16.95 1.92 6.76
CA LEU A 18 -17.85 0.83 7.13
C LEU A 18 -19.07 1.34 7.93
N GLY A 19 -18.88 2.33 8.81
CA GLY A 19 -19.95 2.94 9.60
C GLY A 19 -20.91 3.79 8.76
N ASN A 20 -20.45 4.37 7.65
CA ASN A 20 -21.25 5.26 6.82
C ASN A 20 -21.90 4.55 5.63
N ARG A 21 -23.16 4.09 5.80
CA ARG A 21 -23.94 3.35 4.78
C ARG A 21 -24.04 4.06 3.41
N LEU A 22 -24.01 5.39 3.38
CA LEU A 22 -24.17 6.20 2.17
C LEU A 22 -22.85 6.43 1.40
N MET A 23 -21.70 6.10 1.99
CA MET A 23 -20.42 6.16 1.30
C MET A 23 -20.21 4.92 0.42
N GLN A 24 -20.63 5.01 -0.84
CA GLN A 24 -20.04 4.22 -1.93
C GLN A 24 -19.22 5.18 -2.81
N ARG A 25 -17.98 5.44 -2.41
CA ARG A 25 -17.02 6.08 -3.31
C ARG A 25 -16.33 4.98 -4.11
N ARG A 26 -16.59 4.92 -5.42
CA ARG A 26 -15.65 4.25 -6.33
C ARG A 26 -14.53 5.24 -6.62
N ARG A 27 -13.38 5.08 -5.98
CA ARG A 27 -12.15 5.78 -6.38
C ARG A 27 -11.46 4.88 -7.39
N SER A 28 -11.14 5.42 -8.57
CA SER A 28 -10.14 4.79 -9.43
C SER A 28 -8.79 4.89 -8.73
N SER A 29 -8.18 3.74 -8.45
CA SER A 29 -6.84 3.70 -7.87
C SER A 29 -5.89 4.53 -8.74
N ARG A 30 -5.14 5.45 -8.15
CA ARG A 30 -4.15 6.27 -8.91
C ARG A 30 -2.73 5.77 -8.75
N ILE A 31 -2.57 4.60 -8.14
CA ILE A 31 -1.25 4.00 -7.90
C ILE A 31 -0.76 3.21 -9.11
N ASP A 32 -1.64 2.89 -10.06
CA ASP A 32 -1.31 2.17 -11.28
C ASP A 32 -0.17 2.83 -12.06
N ASP A 33 -0.15 4.16 -12.18
CA ASP A 33 0.95 4.87 -12.85
C ASP A 33 2.28 4.73 -12.11
N LEU A 34 2.25 4.51 -10.80
CA LEU A 34 3.44 4.36 -9.95
C LEU A 34 4.03 2.95 -10.05
N VAL A 35 3.19 1.93 -10.24
CA VAL A 35 3.61 0.52 -10.31
C VAL A 35 3.83 0.02 -11.73
N ARG A 36 3.09 0.54 -12.73
CA ARG A 36 3.15 0.06 -14.12
C ARG A 36 4.54 0.20 -14.75
N ASP A 37 5.23 1.31 -14.44
CA ASP A 37 6.52 1.62 -15.03
C ASP A 37 7.71 1.22 -14.11
N ALA A 38 7.43 0.74 -12.89
CA ALA A 38 8.44 0.37 -11.92
C ALA A 38 9.07 -1.00 -12.24
N ARG A 39 10.34 -0.99 -12.61
CA ARG A 39 11.17 -2.20 -12.76
C ARG A 39 12.27 -2.19 -11.71
N LEU A 40 12.02 -2.90 -10.61
CA LEU A 40 12.91 -2.93 -9.46
C LEU A 40 13.72 -4.21 -9.45
N TYR A 41 15.04 -4.09 -9.29
CA TYR A 41 15.95 -5.22 -9.22
C TYR A 41 16.82 -5.09 -7.98
N GLY A 42 16.80 -6.13 -7.14
CA GLY A 42 17.51 -6.14 -5.86
C GLY A 42 16.66 -5.60 -4.71
N ARG A 43 16.96 -6.09 -3.51
CA ARG A 43 16.20 -5.79 -2.29
C ARG A 43 16.20 -4.30 -1.94
N GLU A 44 17.33 -3.62 -2.11
CA GLU A 44 17.48 -2.20 -1.82
C GLU A 44 16.60 -1.33 -2.71
N ALA A 45 16.49 -1.66 -4.01
CA ALA A 45 15.61 -0.95 -4.94
C ALA A 45 14.13 -1.00 -4.49
N GLY A 46 13.69 -2.14 -3.95
CA GLY A 46 12.38 -2.30 -3.34
C GLY A 46 12.17 -1.40 -2.12
N ALA A 47 13.14 -1.40 -1.21
CA ALA A 47 13.09 -0.58 0.00
C ALA A 47 13.11 0.93 -0.32
N ASP A 48 13.93 1.34 -1.28
CA ASP A 48 14.05 2.74 -1.70
C ASP A 48 12.81 3.21 -2.43
N PHE A 49 12.17 2.36 -3.22
CA PHE A 49 10.86 2.65 -3.80
C PHE A 49 9.81 2.94 -2.72
N ALA A 50 9.75 2.09 -1.68
CA ALA A 50 8.85 2.28 -0.54
C ALA A 50 9.07 3.64 0.14
N ARG A 51 10.33 3.97 0.44
CA ARG A 51 10.72 5.22 1.10
C ARG A 51 10.41 6.45 0.24
N THR A 52 10.75 6.38 -1.03
CA THR A 52 10.58 7.49 -1.99
C THR A 52 9.10 7.82 -2.20
N HIS A 53 8.25 6.78 -2.21
CA HIS A 53 6.83 6.93 -2.52
C HIS A 53 5.90 6.82 -1.32
N LEU A 54 6.43 6.70 -0.09
CA LEU A 54 5.66 6.45 1.14
C LEU A 54 4.43 7.37 1.27
N GLY A 55 4.59 8.67 1.04
CA GLY A 55 3.47 9.62 1.14
C GLY A 55 2.32 9.29 0.17
N ARG A 56 2.63 8.97 -1.09
CA ARG A 56 1.62 8.57 -2.08
C ARG A 56 1.00 7.22 -1.75
N LEU A 57 1.80 6.25 -1.29
CA LEU A 57 1.31 4.93 -0.89
C LEU A 57 0.31 5.05 0.28
N VAL A 58 0.61 5.89 1.27
CA VAL A 58 -0.28 6.15 2.41
C VAL A 58 -1.56 6.89 1.98
N ASP A 59 -1.45 7.91 1.14
CA ASP A 59 -2.63 8.64 0.64
C ASP A 59 -3.56 7.76 -0.22
N GLU A 60 -2.98 6.80 -0.94
CA GLU A 60 -3.77 5.79 -1.65
C GLU A 60 -4.40 4.80 -0.68
N ALA A 61 -3.64 4.24 0.26
CA ALA A 61 -4.16 3.31 1.27
C ALA A 61 -5.33 3.91 2.06
N VAL A 62 -5.22 5.16 2.51
CA VAL A 62 -6.32 5.89 3.17
C VAL A 62 -7.52 6.05 2.25
N GLY A 63 -7.28 6.32 0.97
CA GLY A 63 -8.33 6.42 -0.04
C GLY A 63 -9.09 5.12 -0.26
N VAL A 64 -8.34 4.03 -0.42
CA VAL A 64 -8.86 2.67 -0.63
C VAL A 64 -9.58 2.16 0.62
N ALA A 65 -9.02 2.39 1.81
CA ALA A 65 -9.69 2.18 3.09
C ALA A 65 -11.02 2.94 3.17
N GLY A 66 -11.02 4.22 2.76
CA GLY A 66 -12.23 5.05 2.67
C GLY A 66 -13.29 4.55 1.66
N CYS A 67 -12.94 3.59 0.81
CA CYS A 67 -13.83 2.90 -0.11
C CYS A 67 -14.37 1.57 0.45
N ARG A 68 -14.10 1.26 1.73
CA ARG A 68 -14.42 -0.02 2.39
C ARG A 68 -13.61 -1.23 1.89
N GLU A 69 -12.51 -0.97 1.19
CA GLU A 69 -11.57 -2.02 0.82
C GLU A 69 -10.64 -2.30 2.01
N GLY A 70 -10.32 -3.57 2.22
CA GLY A 70 -9.50 -4.03 3.35
C GLY A 70 -8.00 -4.08 3.07
N ALA A 71 -7.58 -3.80 1.84
CA ALA A 71 -6.18 -3.86 1.44
C ALA A 71 -5.87 -2.97 0.22
N LEU A 72 -4.59 -2.63 0.06
CA LEU A 72 -4.02 -2.02 -1.14
C LEU A 72 -3.11 -3.05 -1.81
N GLU A 73 -3.35 -3.33 -3.09
CA GLU A 73 -2.53 -4.24 -3.88
C GLU A 73 -1.67 -3.47 -4.87
N LEU A 74 -0.37 -3.78 -4.89
CA LEU A 74 0.63 -3.18 -5.75
C LEU A 74 1.18 -4.24 -6.69
N ALA A 75 0.65 -4.28 -7.93
CA ALA A 75 1.11 -5.20 -8.96
C ALA A 75 2.36 -4.64 -9.68
N LEU A 76 3.53 -5.20 -9.38
CA LEU A 76 4.83 -4.73 -9.88
C LEU A 76 5.37 -5.70 -10.93
N HIS A 77 4.65 -5.82 -12.04
CA HIS A 77 5.01 -6.70 -13.13
C HIS A 77 6.39 -6.34 -13.72
N GLY A 78 7.30 -7.32 -13.74
CA GLY A 78 8.66 -7.13 -14.26
C GLY A 78 9.71 -6.74 -13.20
N SER A 79 9.30 -6.53 -11.95
CA SER A 79 10.22 -6.42 -10.82
C SER A 79 10.69 -7.80 -10.35
N GLY A 80 11.94 -7.88 -9.87
CA GLY A 80 12.50 -9.12 -9.32
C GLY A 80 11.95 -9.43 -7.93
N HIS A 81 11.81 -10.72 -7.59
CA HIS A 81 11.28 -11.17 -6.30
C HIS A 81 12.00 -10.54 -5.09
N ALA A 82 13.34 -10.42 -5.14
CA ALA A 82 14.11 -9.76 -4.08
C ALA A 82 13.70 -8.30 -3.85
N ALA A 83 13.29 -7.57 -4.89
CA ALA A 83 12.80 -6.20 -4.78
C ALA A 83 11.41 -6.16 -4.15
N LEU A 84 10.53 -7.11 -4.49
CA LEU A 84 9.21 -7.22 -3.86
C LEU A 84 9.34 -7.49 -2.35
N GLU A 85 10.25 -8.39 -1.96
CA GLU A 85 10.58 -8.66 -0.56
C GLU A 85 11.14 -7.43 0.16
N GLY A 86 12.02 -6.67 -0.50
CA GLY A 86 12.57 -5.42 0.05
C GLY A 86 11.52 -4.33 0.22
N LEU A 87 10.61 -4.20 -0.75
CA LEU A 87 9.46 -3.30 -0.69
C LEU A 87 8.52 -3.70 0.44
N ALA A 88 8.14 -4.99 0.51
CA ALA A 88 7.23 -5.48 1.53
C ALA A 88 7.79 -5.26 2.93
N GLN A 89 9.06 -5.58 3.16
CA GLN A 89 9.71 -5.34 4.45
C GLN A 89 9.73 -3.86 4.81
N ALA A 90 10.15 -2.99 3.88
CA ALA A 90 10.18 -1.55 4.12
C ALA A 90 8.78 -0.99 4.40
N LEU A 91 7.74 -1.50 3.76
CA LEU A 91 6.36 -1.08 4.02
C LEU A 91 5.88 -1.51 5.41
N ARG A 92 6.20 -2.73 5.86
CA ARG A 92 5.90 -3.15 7.25
C ARG A 92 6.55 -2.19 8.24
N ASP A 93 7.84 -1.92 8.06
CA ASP A 93 8.62 -1.08 8.96
C ASP A 93 8.14 0.39 8.98
N LEU A 94 7.74 0.92 7.82
CA LEU A 94 7.34 2.32 7.66
C LEU A 94 5.88 2.57 8.02
N THR A 95 4.99 1.60 7.81
CA THR A 95 3.53 1.81 7.93
C THR A 95 2.88 1.12 9.11
N GLY A 96 3.52 0.10 9.70
CA GLY A 96 2.93 -0.73 10.74
C GLY A 96 1.80 -1.65 10.25
N LEU A 97 1.49 -1.62 8.95
CA LEU A 97 0.48 -2.47 8.34
C LEU A 97 1.02 -3.87 8.07
N GLU A 98 0.11 -4.84 8.01
CA GLU A 98 0.44 -6.17 7.52
C GLU A 98 0.75 -6.08 6.02
N VAL A 99 1.85 -6.71 5.61
CA VAL A 99 2.26 -6.72 4.19
C VAL A 99 2.66 -8.10 3.76
N GLU A 100 2.11 -8.56 2.65
CA GLU A 100 2.35 -9.87 2.05
C GLU A 100 2.83 -9.72 0.60
N VAL A 101 3.59 -10.70 0.14
CA VAL A 101 4.02 -10.81 -1.26
C VAL A 101 3.39 -12.06 -1.85
N ASP A 102 2.60 -11.89 -2.90
CA ASP A 102 2.03 -12.99 -3.68
C ASP A 102 2.40 -12.82 -5.16
N GLY A 103 3.24 -13.72 -5.68
CA GLY A 103 3.76 -13.65 -7.04
C GLY A 103 4.45 -12.31 -7.33
N THR A 104 3.81 -11.46 -8.14
CA THR A 104 4.30 -10.12 -8.52
C THR A 104 3.60 -8.98 -7.79
N THR A 105 2.80 -9.31 -6.77
CA THR A 105 1.94 -8.36 -6.06
C THR A 105 2.38 -8.21 -4.62
N VAL A 106 2.52 -6.97 -4.17
CA VAL A 106 2.67 -6.63 -2.75
C VAL A 106 1.34 -6.13 -2.22
N ARG A 107 0.80 -6.78 -1.21
CA ARG A 107 -0.49 -6.46 -0.60
C ARG A 107 -0.29 -5.87 0.79
N LEU A 108 -0.85 -4.70 1.05
CA LEU A 108 -0.89 -4.07 2.37
C LEU A 108 -2.31 -4.19 2.92
N SER A 109 -2.49 -4.85 4.07
CA SER A 109 -3.81 -5.15 4.66
C SER A 109 -4.07 -4.34 5.94
N TRP A 110 -5.33 -3.99 6.18
CA TRP A 110 -5.77 -3.25 7.38
C TRP A 110 -7.19 -3.61 7.88
N ALA A 111 -7.83 -4.61 7.26
CA ALA A 111 -9.10 -5.18 7.71
C ALA A 111 -8.89 -6.31 8.72
#